data_AF-A0A7S3GYV1-F1
#
_entry.id   AF-A0A7S3GYV1-F1
#
_cell.length_a   1.000
_cell.length_b   1.000
_cell.length_c   1.000
_cell.angle_alpha   90.00
_cell.angle_beta   90.00
_cell.angle_gamma   90.00
#
_symmetry.space_group_name_H-M   'P 1'
#
loop_
_entity.id
_entity.type
_entity.pdbx_description
1 polymer ?
#
loop_
_entity_poly.entity_id
_entity_poly.type
_entity_poly.pdbx_seq_one_letter_code
_entity_poly.pdbx_strand_id
1 'polypeptide(L)'
;MNSTVNASEQQHEVQLTNALVKNVLEEEEKLITEEAAFESAIQNQVLRDRSPKAKAGRRRMLVRAVYGEFVATLLLFGPLFMVLVNGYESQWSKDITALAGAFVPAFQVIGLSFAFSGISGAILNPAVAIALWSTGKLSNRRCVYYVIAEMLASIFAVVLVTIMYSGDLGGAYRSISIEPLERANLGKVFATEFILTFFITYTAFTVAFENAEAQKKESMSIKKISDTKGLTVYASTPQSSTGFAPIAI
;
A
#
# COMPACT_ATOMS: atom_id res chain seq x y z
N MET A 1 -36.53 48.78 39.81
CA MET A 1 -36.38 47.45 40.45
C MET A 1 -36.69 46.26 39.54
N ASN A 2 -37.28 46.43 38.34
CA ASN A 2 -37.62 45.30 37.44
C ASN A 2 -36.55 44.88 36.42
N SER A 3 -35.44 45.61 36.26
CA SER A 3 -34.42 45.27 35.24
C SER A 3 -33.35 44.29 35.71
N THR A 4 -33.11 44.20 37.02
CA THR A 4 -32.08 43.33 37.60
C THR A 4 -32.54 41.89 37.80
N VAL A 5 -33.85 41.67 37.98
CA VAL A 5 -34.44 40.32 38.12
C VAL A 5 -34.45 39.57 36.79
N ASN A 6 -34.70 40.29 35.68
CA ASN A 6 -34.71 39.72 34.32
C ASN A 6 -33.31 39.26 33.85
N ALA A 7 -32.25 39.94 34.28
CA ALA A 7 -30.88 39.57 33.93
C ALA A 7 -30.39 38.32 34.68
N SER A 8 -30.82 38.12 35.93
CA SER A 8 -30.49 36.91 36.70
C SER A 8 -31.23 35.67 36.20
N GLU A 9 -32.49 35.80 35.76
CA GLU A 9 -33.23 34.67 35.16
C GLU A 9 -32.64 34.27 33.80
N GLN A 10 -32.28 35.24 32.96
CA GLN A 10 -31.59 34.96 31.69
C GLN A 10 -30.22 34.28 31.89
N GLN A 11 -29.45 34.69 32.89
CA GLN A 11 -28.18 34.03 33.20
C GLN A 11 -28.36 32.59 33.70
N HIS A 12 -29.42 32.33 34.47
CA HIS A 12 -29.73 30.99 34.97
C HIS A 12 -30.21 30.06 33.84
N GLU A 13 -31.00 30.57 32.90
CA GLU A 13 -31.46 29.80 31.73
C GLU A 13 -30.30 29.46 30.78
N VAL A 14 -29.36 30.39 30.56
CA VAL A 14 -28.13 30.13 29.80
C VAL A 14 -27.24 29.08 30.47
N GLN A 15 -27.12 29.11 31.81
CA GLN A 15 -26.38 28.08 32.55
C GLN A 15 -27.02 26.69 32.45
N LEU A 16 -28.35 26.62 32.54
CA LEU A 16 -29.11 25.38 32.33
C LEU A 16 -28.94 24.84 30.90
N THR A 17 -28.96 25.72 29.91
CA THR A 17 -28.79 25.35 28.50
C THR A 17 -27.38 24.80 28.26
N ASN A 18 -26.34 25.46 28.79
CA ASN A 18 -24.96 24.99 28.69
C ASN A 18 -24.73 23.65 29.42
N ALA A 19 -25.38 23.44 30.56
CA ALA A 19 -25.32 22.17 31.28
C ALA A 19 -25.99 21.04 30.49
N LEU A 20 -27.13 21.31 29.86
CA LEU A 20 -27.81 20.34 28.99
C LEU A 20 -26.97 19.99 27.75
N VAL A 21 -26.40 21.00 27.07
CA VAL A 21 -25.50 20.76 25.92
C VAL A 21 -24.30 19.91 26.34
N LYS A 22 -23.69 20.21 27.49
CA LYS A 22 -22.55 19.44 27.98
C LYS A 22 -22.92 17.98 28.27
N ASN A 23 -24.07 17.74 28.90
CA ASN A 23 -24.55 16.38 29.17
C ASN A 23 -24.85 15.61 27.88
N VAL A 24 -25.44 16.26 26.87
CA VAL A 24 -25.68 15.64 25.56
C VAL A 24 -24.37 15.29 24.86
N LEU A 25 -23.37 16.16 24.90
CA LEU A 25 -22.04 15.89 24.32
C LEU A 25 -21.33 14.74 25.06
N GLU A 26 -21.45 14.68 26.39
CA GLU A 26 -20.89 13.58 27.19
C GLU A 26 -21.61 12.23 26.92
N GLU A 27 -22.93 12.25 26.64
CA GLU A 27 -23.67 11.06 26.23
C GLU A 27 -23.31 10.61 24.81
N GLU A 28 -23.16 11.55 23.85
CA GLU A 28 -22.69 11.23 22.49
C GLU A 28 -21.27 10.65 22.53
N GLU A 29 -20.36 11.23 23.32
CA GLU A 29 -19.00 10.73 23.45
C GLU A 29 -18.96 9.31 24.03
N LYS A 30 -19.79 9.01 25.03
CA LYS A 30 -19.95 7.66 25.60
C LYS A 30 -20.48 6.65 24.57
N LEU A 31 -21.50 7.03 23.81
CA LEU A 31 -22.06 6.18 22.75
C LEU A 31 -21.02 5.86 21.67
N ILE A 32 -20.25 6.86 21.24
CA ILE A 32 -19.16 6.67 20.26
C ILE A 32 -18.07 5.76 20.82
N THR A 33 -17.73 5.87 22.12
CA THR A 33 -16.71 5.01 22.74
C THR A 33 -17.20 3.58 22.91
N GLU A 34 -18.45 3.36 23.29
CA GLU A 34 -19.04 2.01 23.40
C GLU A 34 -19.13 1.32 22.04
N GLU A 35 -19.56 2.05 21.00
CA GLU A 35 -19.62 1.54 19.63
C GLU A 35 -18.22 1.15 19.11
N ALA A 36 -17.22 2.02 19.33
CA ALA A 36 -15.83 1.72 18.98
C ALA A 36 -15.27 0.51 19.75
N ALA A 37 -15.62 0.37 21.04
CA ALA A 37 -15.20 -0.75 21.86
C ALA A 37 -15.83 -2.06 21.38
N PHE A 38 -17.12 -2.05 21.05
CA PHE A 38 -17.86 -3.20 20.52
C PHE A 38 -17.32 -3.67 19.17
N GLU A 39 -17.09 -2.75 18.23
CA GLU A 39 -16.49 -3.04 16.93
C GLU A 39 -15.07 -3.62 17.09
N SER A 40 -14.27 -3.07 18.00
CA SER A 40 -12.94 -3.62 18.29
C SER A 40 -13.00 -5.04 18.85
N ALA A 41 -14.05 -5.38 19.60
CA ALA A 41 -14.27 -6.70 20.17
C ALA A 41 -14.70 -7.70 19.07
N ILE A 42 -15.66 -7.33 18.22
CA ILE A 42 -16.06 -8.14 17.06
C ILE A 42 -14.88 -8.36 16.13
N GLN A 43 -14.12 -7.32 15.81
CA GLN A 43 -12.98 -7.42 14.92
C GLN A 43 -11.89 -8.31 15.52
N ASN A 44 -11.62 -8.23 16.82
CA ASN A 44 -10.73 -9.16 17.50
C ASN A 44 -11.22 -10.62 17.45
N GLN A 45 -12.53 -10.84 17.60
CA GLN A 45 -13.12 -12.17 17.53
C GLN A 45 -13.05 -12.77 16.12
N VAL A 46 -13.32 -11.97 15.09
CA VAL A 46 -13.19 -12.35 13.67
C VAL A 46 -11.73 -12.61 13.29
N LEU A 47 -10.79 -11.75 13.71
CA LEU A 47 -9.36 -11.93 13.46
C LEU A 47 -8.80 -13.19 14.15
N ARG A 48 -9.36 -13.55 15.30
CA ARG A 48 -9.01 -14.77 16.05
C ARG A 48 -9.76 -16.02 15.62
N ASP A 49 -10.62 -15.97 14.61
CA ASP A 49 -11.29 -17.19 14.13
C ASP A 49 -10.25 -18.21 13.62
N ARG A 50 -10.18 -19.33 14.34
CA ARG A 50 -9.28 -20.46 14.09
C ARG A 50 -10.00 -21.60 13.36
N SER A 51 -11.24 -21.38 12.93
CA SER A 51 -12.04 -22.34 12.19
C SER A 51 -11.30 -22.88 10.96
N PRO A 52 -11.56 -24.14 10.55
CA PRO A 52 -10.97 -24.70 9.34
C PRO A 52 -11.27 -23.87 8.09
N LYS A 53 -12.48 -23.29 8.00
CA LYS A 53 -12.91 -22.41 6.91
C LYS A 53 -12.08 -21.12 6.86
N ALA A 54 -11.85 -20.46 8.00
CA ALA A 54 -11.02 -19.26 8.08
C ALA A 54 -9.54 -19.55 7.74
N LYS A 55 -8.99 -20.69 8.16
CA LYS A 55 -7.63 -21.12 7.77
C LYS A 55 -7.52 -21.33 6.25
N ALA A 56 -8.49 -22.00 5.63
CA ALA A 56 -8.53 -22.20 4.19
C ALA A 56 -8.63 -20.87 3.42
N GLY A 57 -9.46 -19.94 3.91
CA GLY A 57 -9.58 -18.58 3.36
C GLY A 57 -8.25 -17.82 3.42
N ARG A 58 -7.58 -17.80 4.58
CA ARG A 58 -6.25 -17.18 4.74
C ARG A 58 -5.20 -17.78 3.80
N ARG A 59 -5.21 -19.09 3.61
CA ARG A 59 -4.29 -19.77 2.67
C ARG A 59 -4.56 -19.35 1.22
N ARG A 60 -5.83 -19.28 0.80
CA ARG A 60 -6.19 -18.81 -0.55
C ARG A 60 -5.75 -17.37 -0.79
N MET A 61 -5.96 -16.48 0.18
CA MET A 61 -5.49 -15.10 0.09
C MET A 61 -3.97 -15.02 0.00
N LEU A 62 -3.25 -15.81 0.79
CA LEU A 62 -1.79 -15.87 0.71
C LEU A 62 -1.31 -16.33 -0.67
N VAL A 63 -1.88 -17.43 -1.21
CA VAL A 63 -1.48 -17.95 -2.53
C VAL A 63 -1.75 -16.92 -3.63
N ARG A 64 -2.91 -16.26 -3.60
CA ARG A 64 -3.25 -15.19 -4.55
C ARG A 64 -2.29 -14.03 -4.47
N ALA A 65 -1.91 -13.64 -3.25
CA ALA A 65 -1.01 -12.53 -3.01
C ALA A 65 0.43 -12.86 -3.49
N VAL A 66 0.94 -14.06 -3.19
CA VAL A 66 2.26 -14.52 -3.67
C VAL A 66 2.31 -14.64 -5.19
N TYR A 67 1.25 -15.17 -5.80
CA TYR A 67 1.12 -15.20 -7.26
C TYR A 67 1.05 -13.79 -7.86
N GLY A 68 0.35 -12.87 -7.17
CA GLY A 68 0.29 -11.46 -7.54
C GLY A 68 1.68 -10.82 -7.60
N GLU A 69 2.50 -10.98 -6.56
CA GLU A 69 3.88 -10.48 -6.55
C GLU A 69 4.72 -11.13 -7.65
N PHE A 70 4.64 -12.44 -7.83
CA PHE A 70 5.38 -13.13 -8.90
C PHE A 70 5.06 -12.54 -10.28
N VAL A 71 3.77 -12.46 -10.64
CA VAL A 71 3.35 -11.96 -11.95
C VAL A 71 3.70 -10.50 -12.11
N ALA A 72 3.46 -9.69 -11.08
CA ALA A 72 3.68 -8.26 -11.17
C ALA A 72 5.18 -7.93 -11.25
N THR A 73 6.05 -8.62 -10.50
CA THR A 73 7.52 -8.50 -10.64
C THR A 73 8.02 -9.00 -12.00
N LEU A 74 7.41 -10.05 -12.55
CA LEU A 74 7.73 -10.53 -13.90
C LEU A 74 7.34 -9.49 -14.96
N LEU A 75 6.17 -8.87 -14.81
CA LEU A 75 5.69 -7.80 -15.69
C LEU A 75 6.46 -6.48 -15.51
N LEU A 76 7.13 -6.29 -14.37
CA LEU A 76 8.06 -5.18 -14.16
C LEU A 76 9.36 -5.45 -14.91
N PHE A 77 10.08 -6.53 -14.56
CA PHE A 77 11.41 -6.78 -15.09
C PHE A 77 11.43 -7.27 -16.54
N GLY A 78 10.41 -8.00 -17.00
CA GLY A 78 10.34 -8.54 -18.36
C GLY A 78 10.48 -7.44 -19.42
N PRO A 79 9.50 -6.52 -19.56
CA PRO A 79 9.58 -5.45 -20.53
C PRO A 79 10.77 -4.49 -20.31
N LEU A 80 11.15 -4.24 -19.04
CA LEU A 80 12.33 -3.45 -18.72
C LEU A 80 13.59 -4.05 -19.37
N PHE A 81 13.86 -5.33 -19.12
CA PHE A 81 15.02 -6.00 -19.68
C PHE A 81 14.96 -6.07 -21.20
N MET A 82 13.79 -6.34 -21.80
CA MET A 82 13.67 -6.34 -23.27
C MET A 82 13.98 -4.96 -23.88
N VAL A 83 13.53 -3.87 -23.26
CA VAL A 83 13.82 -2.51 -23.74
C VAL A 83 15.31 -2.19 -23.64
N LEU A 84 15.97 -2.56 -22.54
CA LEU A 84 17.41 -2.33 -22.38
C LEU A 84 18.24 -3.13 -23.38
N VAL A 85 17.88 -4.40 -23.62
CA VAL A 85 18.55 -5.23 -24.63
C VAL A 85 18.29 -4.71 -26.04
N ASN A 86 17.06 -4.30 -26.36
CA ASN A 86 16.77 -3.64 -27.64
C ASN A 86 17.58 -2.37 -27.84
N GLY A 87 17.75 -1.56 -26.78
CA GLY A 87 18.55 -0.35 -26.83
C GLY A 87 20.02 -0.65 -27.08
N TYR A 88 20.55 -1.72 -26.48
CA TYR A 88 21.89 -2.22 -26.73
C TYR A 88 22.09 -2.67 -28.18
N GLU A 89 21.24 -3.56 -28.68
CA GLU A 89 21.29 -4.08 -30.06
C GLU A 89 21.10 -2.96 -31.09
N SER A 90 20.28 -1.95 -30.77
CA SER A 90 20.02 -0.78 -31.62
C SER A 90 21.07 0.34 -31.45
N GLN A 91 22.11 0.12 -30.63
CA GLN A 91 23.18 1.08 -30.34
C GLN A 91 22.66 2.46 -29.92
N TRP A 92 21.67 2.49 -29.03
CA TRP A 92 21.17 3.74 -28.45
C TRP A 92 22.28 4.51 -27.75
N SER A 93 22.16 5.84 -27.76
CA SER A 93 23.05 6.68 -26.96
C SER A 93 22.87 6.39 -25.46
N LYS A 94 23.88 6.74 -24.66
CA LYS A 94 23.84 6.59 -23.20
C LYS A 94 22.66 7.35 -22.59
N ASP A 95 22.35 8.53 -23.12
CA ASP A 95 21.28 9.38 -22.62
C ASP A 95 19.89 8.75 -22.83
N ILE A 96 19.65 8.19 -24.02
CA ILE A 96 18.39 7.51 -24.34
C ILE A 96 18.24 6.24 -23.48
N THR A 97 19.32 5.47 -23.33
CA THR A 97 19.32 4.26 -22.51
C THR A 97 19.05 4.58 -21.04
N ALA A 98 19.66 5.65 -20.51
CA ALA A 98 19.41 6.11 -19.15
C ALA A 98 17.97 6.59 -18.94
N LEU A 99 17.41 7.33 -19.91
CA LEU A 99 16.01 7.75 -19.87
C LEU A 99 15.06 6.54 -19.89
N ALA A 100 15.29 5.58 -20.78
CA ALA A 100 14.49 4.36 -20.84
C ALA A 100 14.59 3.55 -19.53
N GLY A 101 15.80 3.39 -18.98
CA GLY A 101 16.04 2.72 -17.71
C GLY A 101 15.41 3.40 -16.50
N ALA A 102 15.09 4.70 -16.57
CA ALA A 102 14.38 5.42 -15.52
C ALA A 102 12.86 5.41 -15.71
N PHE A 103 12.36 5.76 -16.90
CA PHE A 103 10.94 5.96 -17.13
C PHE A 103 10.15 4.66 -17.29
N VAL A 104 10.72 3.64 -17.95
CA VAL A 104 10.04 2.35 -18.14
C VAL A 104 9.67 1.70 -16.80
N PRO A 105 10.60 1.49 -15.86
CA PRO A 105 10.23 0.90 -14.57
C PRO A 105 9.34 1.83 -13.74
N ALA A 106 9.52 3.15 -13.81
CA ALA A 106 8.65 4.09 -13.09
C ALA A 106 7.18 3.95 -13.51
N PHE A 107 6.89 4.01 -14.83
CA PHE A 107 5.53 3.84 -15.33
C PHE A 107 4.98 2.43 -15.09
N GLN A 108 5.83 1.39 -15.15
CA GLN A 108 5.41 0.03 -14.82
C GLN A 108 5.03 -0.11 -13.36
N VAL A 109 5.85 0.39 -12.42
CA VAL A 109 5.53 0.34 -10.99
C VAL A 109 4.21 1.06 -10.71
N ILE A 110 3.95 2.20 -11.37
CA ILE A 110 2.66 2.90 -11.28
C ILE A 110 1.50 2.00 -11.74
N GLY A 111 1.57 1.48 -12.97
CA GLY A 111 0.50 0.67 -13.54
C GLY A 111 0.26 -0.64 -12.77
N LEU A 112 1.34 -1.29 -12.34
CA LEU A 112 1.29 -2.53 -11.57
C LEU A 112 0.79 -2.28 -10.15
N SER A 113 1.14 -1.15 -9.54
CA SER A 113 0.58 -0.76 -8.24
C SER A 113 -0.94 -0.62 -8.32
N PHE A 114 -1.47 -0.01 -9.39
CA PHE A 114 -2.91 0.02 -9.60
C PHE A 114 -3.53 -1.36 -9.81
N ALA A 115 -2.89 -2.21 -10.62
CA ALA A 115 -3.45 -3.51 -10.97
C ALA A 115 -3.37 -4.55 -9.82
N PHE A 116 -2.31 -4.50 -9.00
CA PHE A 116 -2.00 -5.57 -8.03
C PHE A 116 -2.10 -5.14 -6.57
N SER A 117 -2.26 -3.85 -6.24
CA SER A 117 -2.41 -3.39 -4.85
C SER A 117 -3.53 -4.10 -4.09
N GLY A 118 -4.67 -4.37 -4.73
CA GLY A 118 -5.79 -5.09 -4.12
C GLY A 118 -5.58 -6.60 -3.95
N ILE A 119 -4.56 -7.18 -4.61
CA ILE A 119 -4.28 -8.61 -4.59
C ILE A 119 -3.16 -8.92 -3.59
N SER A 120 -2.03 -8.24 -3.72
CA SER A 120 -0.81 -8.53 -2.95
C SER A 120 -0.27 -7.34 -2.16
N GLY A 121 -0.72 -6.13 -2.48
CA GLY A 121 -0.13 -4.88 -2.02
C GLY A 121 0.89 -4.28 -3.00
N ALA A 122 1.19 -4.98 -4.11
CA ALA A 122 2.15 -4.57 -5.13
C ALA A 122 3.50 -4.15 -4.55
N ILE A 123 4.11 -5.02 -3.74
CA ILE A 123 5.39 -4.73 -3.08
C ILE A 123 6.53 -4.70 -4.10
N LEU A 124 6.56 -5.68 -5.01
CA LEU A 124 7.41 -5.73 -6.22
C LEU A 124 8.92 -5.65 -5.96
N ASN A 125 9.37 -5.74 -4.71
CA ASN A 125 10.72 -5.43 -4.31
C ASN A 125 11.06 -6.08 -2.96
N PRO A 126 12.07 -6.98 -2.92
CA PRO A 126 12.51 -7.64 -1.70
C PRO A 126 12.89 -6.68 -0.56
N ALA A 127 13.52 -5.55 -0.87
CA ALA A 127 13.91 -4.57 0.14
C ALA A 127 12.68 -3.89 0.77
N VAL A 128 11.64 -3.61 -0.02
CA VAL A 128 10.37 -3.07 0.47
C VAL A 128 9.62 -4.11 1.29
N ALA A 129 9.61 -5.38 0.86
CA ALA A 129 9.02 -6.48 1.62
C ALA A 129 9.68 -6.62 3.00
N ILE A 130 11.02 -6.56 3.06
CA ILE A 130 11.80 -6.63 4.29
C ILE A 130 11.55 -5.41 5.18
N ALA A 131 11.45 -4.21 4.60
CA ALA A 131 11.14 -2.99 5.36
C ALA A 131 9.72 -3.06 5.98
N LEU A 132 8.72 -3.49 5.22
CA LEU A 132 7.36 -3.70 5.73
C LEU A 132 7.31 -4.82 6.79
N TRP A 133 8.16 -5.83 6.66
CA TRP A 133 8.31 -6.86 7.69
C TRP A 133 8.96 -6.35 8.97
N SER A 134 10.03 -5.57 8.87
CA SER A 134 10.76 -5.04 10.04
C SER A 134 9.91 -4.06 10.88
N THR A 135 8.95 -3.41 10.26
CA THR A 135 7.97 -2.52 10.90
C THR A 135 6.68 -3.23 11.36
N GLY A 136 6.61 -4.56 11.21
CA GLY A 136 5.46 -5.37 11.64
C GLY A 136 4.22 -5.25 10.75
N LYS A 137 4.34 -4.66 9.56
CA LYS A 137 3.24 -4.44 8.61
C LYS A 137 3.04 -5.63 7.66
N LEU A 138 4.06 -6.46 7.49
CA LEU A 138 4.00 -7.71 6.72
C LEU A 138 4.27 -8.92 7.61
N SER A 139 3.40 -9.94 7.55
CA SER A 139 3.59 -11.17 8.33
C SER A 139 4.84 -11.93 7.89
N ASN A 140 5.55 -12.58 8.81
CA ASN A 140 6.77 -13.37 8.54
C ASN A 140 6.62 -14.32 7.33
N ARG A 141 5.50 -15.05 7.26
CA ARG A 141 5.24 -15.98 6.14
C ARG A 141 5.10 -15.26 4.81
N ARG A 142 4.38 -14.13 4.77
CA ARG A 142 4.23 -13.33 3.55
C ARG A 142 5.57 -12.79 3.08
N CYS A 143 6.37 -12.22 3.99
CA CYS A 143 7.69 -11.69 3.66
C CYS A 143 8.57 -12.75 2.95
N VAL A 144 8.69 -13.94 3.54
CA VAL A 144 9.50 -15.01 2.96
C VAL A 144 8.98 -15.42 1.57
N TYR A 145 7.67 -15.62 1.41
CA TYR A 145 7.13 -16.03 0.12
C TYR A 145 7.18 -14.93 -0.94
N TYR A 146 7.07 -13.66 -0.55
CA TYR A 146 7.16 -12.53 -1.46
C TYR A 146 8.58 -12.41 -2.01
N VAL A 147 9.59 -12.40 -1.14
CA VAL A 147 10.99 -12.34 -1.55
C VAL A 147 11.33 -13.49 -2.51
N ILE A 148 10.88 -14.71 -2.20
CA ILE A 148 11.10 -15.87 -3.09
C ILE A 148 10.39 -15.66 -4.44
N ALA A 149 9.13 -15.20 -4.43
CA ALA A 149 8.36 -14.96 -5.64
C ALA A 149 8.99 -13.87 -6.52
N GLU A 150 9.39 -12.74 -5.93
CA GLU A 150 10.04 -11.62 -6.61
C GLU A 150 11.38 -12.04 -7.24
N MET A 151 12.21 -12.79 -6.50
CA MET A 151 13.48 -13.31 -7.01
C MET A 151 13.27 -14.30 -8.17
N LEU A 152 12.32 -15.24 -8.03
CA LEU A 152 12.00 -16.19 -9.10
C LEU A 152 11.46 -15.47 -10.34
N ALA A 153 10.62 -14.46 -10.16
CA ALA A 153 10.08 -13.66 -11.27
C ALA A 153 11.19 -12.92 -12.04
N SER A 154 12.15 -12.33 -11.34
CA SER A 154 13.31 -11.68 -11.96
C SER A 154 14.18 -12.67 -12.75
N ILE A 155 14.43 -13.87 -12.20
CA ILE A 155 15.12 -14.94 -12.91
C ILE A 155 14.36 -15.34 -14.18
N PHE A 156 13.03 -15.48 -14.10
CA PHE A 156 12.20 -15.78 -15.27
C PHE A 156 12.25 -14.68 -16.32
N ALA A 157 12.31 -13.40 -15.91
CA ALA A 157 12.47 -12.28 -16.83
C ALA A 157 13.77 -12.38 -17.63
N VAL A 158 14.89 -12.74 -16.98
CA VAL A 158 16.17 -12.96 -17.67
C VAL A 158 16.10 -14.17 -18.61
N VAL A 159 15.47 -15.28 -18.18
CA VAL A 159 15.27 -16.46 -19.05
C VAL A 159 14.44 -16.10 -20.29
N LEU A 160 13.42 -15.25 -20.16
CA LEU A 160 12.66 -14.77 -21.30
C LEU A 160 13.54 -13.98 -22.27
N VAL A 161 14.45 -13.13 -21.79
CA VAL A 161 15.43 -12.44 -22.64
C VAL A 161 16.28 -13.44 -23.41
N THR A 162 16.82 -14.46 -22.73
CA THR A 162 17.64 -15.50 -23.36
C THR A 162 16.91 -16.25 -24.47
N ILE A 163 15.60 -16.47 -24.33
CA ILE A 163 14.79 -17.19 -25.33
C ILE A 163 14.41 -16.27 -26.50
N MET A 164 14.11 -14.99 -26.22
CA MET A 164 13.59 -14.06 -27.22
C MET A 164 14.68 -13.42 -28.08
N TYR A 165 15.92 -13.34 -27.59
CA TYR A 165 17.04 -12.73 -28.29
C TYR A 165 18.06 -13.79 -28.69
N SER A 166 18.42 -13.84 -29.97
CA SER A 166 19.34 -14.83 -30.55
C SER A 166 20.71 -14.24 -30.94
N GLY A 167 21.14 -13.16 -30.29
CA GLY A 167 22.35 -12.37 -30.61
C GLY A 167 23.49 -12.51 -29.59
N ASP A 168 24.21 -11.41 -29.34
CA ASP A 168 25.24 -11.36 -28.29
C ASP A 168 24.58 -11.37 -26.90
N LEU A 169 24.32 -12.58 -26.39
CA LEU A 169 23.77 -12.77 -25.06
C LEU A 169 24.66 -12.17 -23.96
N GLY A 170 25.98 -12.11 -24.18
CA GLY A 170 26.91 -11.50 -23.22
C GLY A 170 26.70 -9.99 -23.11
N GLY A 171 26.61 -9.31 -24.25
CA GLY A 171 26.24 -7.90 -24.34
C GLY A 171 24.84 -7.62 -23.79
N ALA A 172 23.85 -8.47 -24.12
CA ALA A 172 22.50 -8.37 -23.59
C ALA A 172 22.47 -8.46 -22.06
N TYR A 173 23.15 -9.44 -21.45
CA TYR A 173 23.21 -9.57 -19.99
C TYR A 173 23.93 -8.39 -19.33
N ARG A 174 24.99 -7.85 -19.95
CA ARG A 174 25.67 -6.65 -19.46
C ARG A 174 24.79 -5.41 -19.51
N SER A 175 23.90 -5.33 -20.51
CA SER A 175 22.99 -4.18 -20.65
C SER A 175 21.90 -4.11 -19.57
N ILE A 176 21.56 -5.27 -18.97
CA ILE A 176 20.56 -5.37 -17.89
C ILE A 176 21.19 -5.48 -16.50
N SER A 177 22.48 -5.81 -16.41
CA SER A 177 23.20 -5.86 -15.14
C SER A 177 23.58 -4.46 -14.64
N ILE A 178 23.38 -4.22 -13.35
CA ILE A 178 23.88 -3.01 -12.69
C ILE A 178 25.32 -3.28 -12.25
N GLU A 179 26.28 -2.68 -12.96
CA GLU A 179 27.70 -2.75 -12.60
C GLU A 179 28.21 -1.39 -12.11
N PRO A 180 28.95 -1.33 -10.99
CA PRO A 180 29.60 -0.09 -10.59
C PRO A 180 30.69 0.28 -11.61
N LEU A 181 30.86 1.58 -11.85
CA LEU A 181 31.93 2.09 -12.72
C LEU A 181 33.30 1.56 -12.24
N GLU A 182 34.21 1.24 -13.17
CA GLU A 182 35.52 0.60 -12.89
C GLU A 182 36.39 1.30 -11.82
N ARG A 183 36.09 2.55 -11.46
CA ARG A 183 36.81 3.34 -10.43
C ARG A 183 35.88 3.87 -9.33
N ALA A 184 34.70 3.28 -9.16
CA ALA A 184 33.74 3.72 -8.16
C ALA A 184 34.24 3.39 -6.74
N ASN A 185 34.11 4.35 -5.84
CA ASN A 185 34.34 4.11 -4.41
C ASN A 185 33.17 3.29 -3.85
N LEU A 186 33.46 2.09 -3.34
CA LEU A 186 32.46 1.18 -2.76
C LEU A 186 31.57 1.84 -1.70
N GLY A 187 32.14 2.70 -0.86
CA GLY A 187 31.37 3.45 0.15
C GLY A 187 30.38 4.44 -0.46
N LYS A 188 30.73 5.07 -1.59
CA LYS A 188 29.81 5.94 -2.33
C LYS A 188 28.69 5.14 -3.00
N VAL A 189 29.01 4.01 -3.64
CA VAL A 189 28.02 3.12 -4.26
C VAL A 189 27.01 2.63 -3.22
N PHE A 190 27.51 2.15 -2.07
CA PHE A 190 26.66 1.74 -0.96
C PHE A 190 25.77 2.88 -0.45
N ALA A 191 26.33 4.08 -0.24
CA ALA A 191 25.57 5.22 0.23
C ALA A 191 24.45 5.59 -0.77
N THR A 192 24.73 5.55 -2.07
CA THR A 192 23.72 5.80 -3.11
C THR A 192 22.60 4.77 -3.07
N GLU A 193 22.92 3.47 -3.07
CA GLU A 193 21.92 2.40 -3.00
C GLU A 193 21.07 2.47 -1.72
N PHE A 194 21.71 2.77 -0.58
CA PHE A 194 21.03 2.93 0.70
C PHE A 194 20.04 4.10 0.66
N ILE A 195 20.47 5.27 0.17
CA ILE A 195 19.61 6.47 0.10
C ILE A 195 18.44 6.26 -0.89
N LEU A 196 18.70 5.67 -2.07
CA LEU A 196 17.65 5.41 -3.05
C LEU A 196 16.63 4.39 -2.54
N THR A 197 17.10 3.32 -1.89
CA THR A 197 16.22 2.34 -1.26
C THR A 197 15.42 2.95 -0.11
N PHE A 198 16.03 3.86 0.66
CA PHE A 198 15.34 4.61 1.71
C PHE A 198 14.20 5.45 1.12
N PHE A 199 14.40 6.15 0.00
CA PHE A 199 13.33 6.92 -0.64
C PHE A 199 12.18 6.04 -1.11
N ILE A 200 12.45 4.95 -1.83
CA ILE A 200 11.41 4.05 -2.33
C ILE A 200 10.64 3.40 -1.17
N THR A 201 11.35 2.94 -0.14
CA THR A 201 10.70 2.34 1.03
C THR A 201 9.89 3.38 1.80
N TYR A 202 10.44 4.55 2.09
CA TYR A 202 9.72 5.65 2.77
C TYR A 202 8.45 6.05 2.02
N THR A 203 8.52 6.23 0.69
CA THR A 203 7.34 6.48 -0.14
C THR A 203 6.32 5.37 0.01
N ALA A 204 6.74 4.10 -0.09
CA ALA A 204 5.84 2.96 0.04
C ALA A 204 5.14 2.95 1.41
N PHE A 205 5.82 3.36 2.49
CA PHE A 205 5.19 3.56 3.79
C PHE A 205 4.13 4.66 3.72
N THR A 206 4.51 5.87 3.34
CA THR A 206 3.59 7.03 3.35
C THR A 206 2.33 6.74 2.54
N VAL A 207 2.49 6.25 1.31
CA VAL A 207 1.36 5.97 0.40
C VAL A 207 0.52 4.79 0.87
N ALA A 208 1.11 3.69 1.34
CA ALA A 208 0.34 2.54 1.79
C ALA A 208 -0.47 2.87 3.06
N PHE A 209 0.06 3.72 3.94
CA PHE A 209 -0.51 3.91 5.28
C PHE A 209 -1.45 5.12 5.39
N GLU A 210 -1.21 6.22 4.67
CA GLU A 210 -2.21 7.31 4.61
C GLU A 210 -3.54 6.82 4.01
N ASN A 211 -3.46 5.96 2.98
CA ASN A 211 -4.65 5.37 2.37
C ASN A 211 -5.36 4.36 3.29
N ALA A 212 -4.61 3.57 4.06
CA ALA A 212 -5.19 2.63 5.02
C ALA A 212 -5.88 3.34 6.19
N GLU A 213 -5.31 4.44 6.69
CA GLU A 213 -5.91 5.26 7.76
C GLU A 213 -7.11 6.05 7.25
N ALA A 214 -7.04 6.61 6.04
CA ALA A 214 -8.18 7.28 5.40
C ALA A 214 -9.36 6.32 5.18
N GLN A 215 -9.10 5.09 4.68
CA GLN A 215 -10.12 4.07 4.54
C GLN A 215 -10.69 3.60 5.88
N LYS A 216 -9.84 3.46 6.91
CA LYS A 216 -10.31 3.13 8.26
C LYS A 216 -11.23 4.24 8.79
N LYS A 217 -10.89 5.51 8.54
CA LYS A 217 -11.70 6.67 8.95
C LYS A 217 -13.02 6.76 8.19
N GLU A 218 -13.06 6.44 6.90
CA GLU A 218 -14.29 6.37 6.11
C GLU A 218 -15.16 5.16 6.49
N SER A 219 -14.57 3.98 6.70
CA SER A 219 -15.30 2.78 7.13
C SER A 219 -15.83 2.90 8.57
N MET A 220 -15.24 3.74 9.41
CA MET A 220 -15.76 4.10 10.74
C MET A 220 -16.83 5.19 10.68
N SER A 221 -17.05 5.83 9.52
CA SER A 221 -18.18 6.75 9.32
C SER A 221 -19.41 5.93 8.87
N ILE A 222 -20.11 5.37 9.85
CA ILE A 222 -21.44 4.81 9.61
C ILE A 222 -22.36 5.96 9.21
N LYS A 223 -22.59 6.12 7.90
CA LYS A 223 -23.52 7.11 7.39
C LYS A 223 -24.94 6.56 7.55
N LYS A 224 -25.72 7.12 8.48
CA LYS A 224 -27.16 6.84 8.59
C LYS A 224 -27.85 7.25 7.28
N ILE A 225 -28.19 6.27 6.43
CA ILE A 225 -29.13 6.49 5.34
C ILE A 225 -30.52 6.26 5.95
N SER A 226 -31.18 7.35 6.33
CA SER A 226 -32.58 7.31 6.76
C SER A 226 -33.45 7.18 5.52
N ASP A 227 -33.91 5.96 5.23
CA ASP A 227 -34.97 5.77 4.23
C ASP A 227 -36.31 6.27 4.82
N THR A 228 -37.13 6.91 4.00
CA THR A 228 -38.35 7.66 4.39
C THR A 228 -39.42 6.80 5.08
N LYS A 229 -39.20 5.49 5.22
CA LYS A 229 -40.09 4.51 5.87
C LYS A 229 -39.66 4.09 7.29
N GLY A 230 -38.70 4.77 7.91
CA GLY A 230 -38.33 4.53 9.31
C GLY A 230 -37.50 3.25 9.54
N LEU A 231 -36.89 2.71 8.49
CA LEU A 231 -35.98 1.57 8.56
C LEU A 231 -34.54 2.08 8.50
N THR A 232 -33.85 2.09 9.64
CA THR A 232 -32.44 2.45 9.72
C THR A 232 -31.58 1.26 9.30
N VAL A 233 -31.05 1.29 8.07
CA VAL A 233 -30.14 0.26 7.58
C VAL A 233 -28.71 0.72 7.82
N TYR A 234 -27.97 -0.06 8.62
CA TYR A 234 -26.53 0.09 8.77
C TYR A 234 -25.86 -0.66 7.61
N ALA A 235 -25.52 0.06 6.54
CA ALA A 235 -24.79 -0.51 5.41
C ALA A 235 -23.33 -0.09 5.48
N SER A 236 -22.42 -1.06 5.60
CA SER A 236 -21.02 -0.85 5.23
C SER A 236 -20.94 -0.86 3.71
N THR A 237 -20.75 0.30 3.10
CA THR A 237 -20.47 0.38 1.66
C THR A 237 -19.18 -0.39 1.39
N PRO A 238 -19.13 -1.34 0.43
CA PRO A 238 -17.88 -1.87 -0.05
C PRO A 238 -17.28 -0.82 -1.00
N GLN A 239 -16.63 0.21 -0.45
CA GLN A 239 -15.87 1.15 -1.28
C GLN A 239 -14.48 0.56 -1.53
N SER A 240 -14.42 -0.48 -2.36
CA SER A 240 -13.15 -1.01 -2.87
C SER A 240 -12.98 -0.58 -4.33
N SER A 241 -12.37 0.58 -4.53
CA SER A 241 -11.46 0.73 -5.66
C SER A 241 -10.12 1.21 -5.09
N THR A 242 -9.17 0.30 -5.16
CA THR A 242 -7.75 0.46 -4.90
C THR A 242 -7.22 1.79 -5.43
N GLY A 243 -6.83 2.68 -4.51
CA GLY A 243 -6.11 3.92 -4.82
C GLY A 243 -4.78 3.93 -4.10
N PHE A 244 -3.85 3.08 -4.53
CA PHE A 244 -2.43 3.29 -4.21
C PHE A 244 -2.01 4.54 -5.00
N ALA A 245 -1.65 5.63 -4.31
CA ALA A 245 -1.37 6.93 -4.93
C ALA A 245 -0.11 6.83 -5.82
N PRO A 246 -0.26 6.93 -7.16
CA PRO A 246 0.80 6.58 -8.10
C PRO A 246 1.87 7.67 -8.30
N ILE A 247 1.74 8.86 -7.71
CA ILE A 247 2.59 10.01 -8.08
C ILE A 247 3.84 10.13 -7.17
N ALA A 248 4.05 9.21 -6.22
CA ALA A 248 5.15 9.35 -5.26
C ALA A 248 6.40 8.50 -5.56
N ILE A 249 6.43 7.72 -6.65
CA ILE A 249 7.57 6.88 -7.06
C ILE A 249 8.29 7.50 -8.25
#